data_AF-A0A2V5P2X4-F1
#
_entry.id   AF-A0A2V5P2X4-F1
#
_cell.length_a   1.000
_cell.length_b   1.000
_cell.length_c   1.000
_cell.angle_alpha   90.00
_cell.angle_beta   90.00
_cell.angle_gamma   90.00
#
_symmetry.space_group_name_H-M   'P 1'
#
loop_
_entity.id
_entity.type
_entity.pdbx_description
1 polymer ?
#
loop_
_entity_poly.entity_id
_entity_poly.type
_entity_poly.pdbx_seq_one_letter_code
_entity_poly.pdbx_strand_id
1 'polypeptide(L)'
;MEPNEALGIAAQVAVTLAGFAGVVVVFRPQSVHEWARIDRFRLRLLLHNSICPLAYALFGMLLLTMKPTPEWIWRTCSLFGLLFQLPGVIIVMKSSRKLAAHESASSNKLLFYAIGVLGVATQILQLINIVRLNLFWPFFLAIVFHLMTGMLQFMRMVLLLPEKT
;
A
#
# COMPACT_ATOMS: atom_id res chain seq x y z
N MET A 1 14.83 17.66 3.70
CA MET A 1 15.08 16.22 3.87
C MET A 1 15.51 15.68 2.53
N GLU A 2 16.63 14.99 2.48
CA GLU A 2 17.16 14.46 1.22
C GLU A 2 16.24 13.32 0.71
N PRO A 3 15.91 13.26 -0.59
CA PRO A 3 15.03 12.22 -1.13
C PRO A 3 15.51 10.79 -0.81
N ASN A 4 16.83 10.58 -0.82
CA ASN A 4 17.42 9.27 -0.50
C ASN A 4 17.18 8.86 0.96
N GLU A 5 17.26 9.82 1.90
CA GLU A 5 17.00 9.58 3.32
C GLU A 5 15.52 9.23 3.55
N ALA A 6 14.62 9.96 2.89
CA ALA A 6 13.17 9.72 2.97
C ALA A 6 12.78 8.35 2.41
N LEU A 7 13.35 7.97 1.27
CA LEU A 7 13.14 6.64 0.68
C LEU A 7 13.75 5.53 1.55
N GLY A 8 14.92 5.77 2.16
CA GLY A 8 15.53 4.83 3.10
C GLY A 8 14.65 4.57 4.32
N ILE A 9 14.12 5.62 4.94
CA ILE A 9 13.18 5.49 6.07
C ILE A 9 11.91 4.75 5.63
N ALA A 10 11.35 5.11 4.47
CA ALA A 10 10.16 4.42 3.96
C ALA A 10 10.40 2.93 3.70
N ALA A 11 11.57 2.56 3.17
CA ALA A 11 11.96 1.16 2.98
C ALA A 11 12.08 0.42 4.31
N GLN A 12 12.66 1.04 5.34
CA GLN A 12 12.75 0.47 6.68
C GLN A 12 11.37 0.22 7.30
N VAL A 13 10.46 1.19 7.20
CA VAL A 13 9.08 1.05 7.67
C VAL A 13 8.35 -0.05 6.90
N ALA A 14 8.54 -0.11 5.58
CA ALA A 14 7.95 -1.14 4.72
C ALA A 14 8.39 -2.56 5.13
N VAL A 15 9.70 -2.78 5.32
CA VAL A 15 10.26 -4.07 5.77
C VAL A 15 9.77 -4.42 7.17
N THR A 16 9.72 -3.45 8.08
CA THR A 16 9.22 -3.64 9.44
C THR A 16 7.76 -4.09 9.45
N LEU A 17 6.89 -3.44 8.65
CA LEU A 17 5.50 -3.84 8.51
C LEU A 17 5.35 -5.25 7.92
N ALA A 18 6.16 -5.61 6.93
CA ALA A 18 6.17 -6.96 6.38
C ALA A 18 6.63 -8.01 7.42
N GLY A 19 7.62 -7.67 8.26
CA GLY A 19 8.06 -8.50 9.37
C GLY A 19 6.95 -8.73 10.41
N PHE A 20 6.24 -7.67 10.80
CA PHE A 20 5.10 -7.78 11.71
C PHE A 20 3.94 -8.60 11.13
N ALA A 21 3.72 -8.55 9.81
CA ALA A 21 2.77 -9.45 9.15
C ALA A 21 3.14 -10.93 9.38
N GLY A 22 4.42 -11.28 9.29
CA GLY A 22 4.92 -12.63 9.57
C GLY A 22 4.67 -13.06 11.02
N VAL A 23 4.87 -12.15 11.98
CA VAL A 23 4.58 -12.39 13.40
C VAL A 23 3.11 -12.76 13.61
N VAL A 24 2.17 -12.00 13.02
CA VAL A 24 0.73 -12.28 13.14
C VAL A 24 0.36 -13.66 12.57
N VAL A 25 1.02 -14.08 11.49
CA VAL A 25 0.79 -15.41 10.89
C VAL A 25 1.26 -16.52 11.83
N VAL A 26 2.40 -16.37 12.50
CA VAL A 26 2.95 -17.38 13.43
C VAL A 26 2.09 -17.52 14.69
N PHE A 27 1.54 -16.43 15.21
CA PHE A 27 0.74 -16.44 16.43
C PHE A 27 -0.71 -16.91 16.24
N ARG A 28 -1.18 -17.12 15.00
CA ARG A 28 -2.48 -17.73 14.74
C ARG A 28 -2.33 -19.24 14.51
N PRO A 29 -2.99 -20.09 15.33
CA PRO A 29 -2.82 -21.54 15.25
C PRO A 29 -3.44 -22.18 14.00
N GLN A 30 -4.36 -21.48 13.33
CA GLN A 30 -4.98 -21.94 12.09
C GLN A 30 -4.05 -21.69 10.91
N SER A 31 -3.96 -22.64 9.99
CA SER A 31 -3.23 -22.43 8.75
C SER A 31 -3.86 -21.28 7.94
N VAL A 32 -3.07 -20.51 7.18
CA VAL A 32 -3.58 -19.38 6.37
C VAL A 32 -4.70 -19.83 5.40
N HIS A 33 -4.70 -21.12 5.04
CA HIS A 33 -5.71 -21.75 4.20
C HIS A 33 -7.08 -21.91 4.87
N GLU A 34 -7.13 -21.95 6.21
CA GLU A 34 -8.34 -22.10 7.01
C GLU A 34 -8.90 -20.75 7.49
N TRP A 35 -8.17 -19.65 7.28
CA TRP A 35 -8.64 -18.33 7.71
C TRP A 35 -9.88 -17.89 6.93
N ALA A 36 -10.78 -17.20 7.62
CA ALA A 36 -11.89 -16.50 7.02
C ALA A 36 -11.41 -15.62 5.86
N ARG A 37 -12.24 -15.52 4.80
CA ARG A 37 -11.87 -14.82 3.56
C ARG A 37 -11.43 -13.37 3.79
N ILE A 38 -12.02 -12.71 4.79
CA ILE A 38 -11.68 -11.35 5.20
C ILE A 38 -10.27 -11.25 5.79
N ASP A 39 -9.86 -12.18 6.64
CA ASP A 39 -8.56 -12.16 7.31
C ASP A 39 -7.43 -12.47 6.31
N ARG A 40 -7.66 -13.40 5.38
CA ARG A 40 -6.73 -13.63 4.27
C ARG A 40 -6.62 -12.39 3.37
N PHE A 41 -7.73 -11.71 3.11
CA PHE A 41 -7.74 -10.47 2.33
C PHE A 41 -6.95 -9.36 3.03
N ARG A 42 -7.14 -9.16 4.34
CA ARG A 42 -6.39 -8.19 5.16
C ARG A 42 -4.90 -8.48 5.17
N LEU A 43 -4.50 -9.74 5.34
CA LEU A 43 -3.10 -10.15 5.28
C LEU A 43 -2.49 -9.88 3.90
N ARG A 44 -3.20 -10.23 2.83
CA ARG A 44 -2.74 -9.98 1.46
C ARG A 44 -2.62 -8.48 1.18
N LEU A 45 -3.55 -7.68 1.69
CA LEU A 45 -3.53 -6.24 1.54
C LEU A 45 -2.40 -5.60 2.37
N LEU A 46 -2.12 -6.10 3.58
CA LEU A 46 -0.96 -5.69 4.38
C LEU A 46 0.33 -5.97 3.63
N LEU A 47 0.54 -7.21 3.18
CA LEU A 47 1.75 -7.61 2.45
C LEU A 47 1.94 -6.81 1.17
N HIS A 48 0.86 -6.59 0.40
CA HIS A 48 0.91 -5.76 -0.79
C HIS A 48 1.29 -4.31 -0.46
N ASN A 49 0.68 -3.73 0.58
CA ASN A 49 0.97 -2.38 1.06
C ASN A 49 2.33 -2.23 1.75
N SER A 50 3.06 -3.31 2.02
CA SER A 50 4.45 -3.28 2.48
C SER A 50 5.44 -3.52 1.35
N ILE A 51 5.18 -4.51 0.49
CA ILE A 51 6.11 -4.87 -0.61
C ILE A 51 6.14 -3.77 -1.69
N CYS A 52 5.00 -3.19 -2.05
CA CYS A 52 4.93 -2.13 -3.04
C CYS A 52 5.77 -0.89 -2.65
N PRO A 53 5.59 -0.27 -1.47
CA PRO A 53 6.43 0.86 -1.07
C PRO A 53 7.90 0.50 -0.93
N LEU A 54 8.25 -0.73 -0.52
CA LEU A 54 9.63 -1.20 -0.54
C LEU A 54 10.20 -1.19 -1.96
N ALA A 55 9.48 -1.76 -2.94
CA ALA A 55 9.90 -1.77 -4.34
C ALA A 55 10.04 -0.35 -4.90
N TYR A 56 9.10 0.55 -4.58
CA TYR A 56 9.16 1.96 -4.98
C TYR A 56 10.37 2.69 -4.37
N ALA A 57 10.65 2.45 -3.09
CA ALA A 57 11.78 3.04 -2.40
C ALA A 57 13.11 2.56 -2.99
N LEU A 58 13.27 1.24 -3.19
CA LEU A 58 14.46 0.66 -3.81
C LEU A 58 14.67 1.16 -5.24
N PHE A 59 13.60 1.23 -6.04
CA PHE A 59 13.65 1.75 -7.41
C PHE A 59 14.03 3.24 -7.44
N GLY A 60 13.45 4.05 -6.56
CA GLY A 60 13.80 5.46 -6.44
C GLY A 60 15.25 5.69 -6.02
N MET A 61 15.74 4.91 -5.06
CA MET A 61 17.15 4.97 -4.63
C MET A 61 18.10 4.54 -5.75
N LEU A 62 17.75 3.49 -6.52
CA LEU A 62 18.53 3.05 -7.69
C LEU A 62 18.60 4.13 -8.77
N LEU A 63 17.49 4.81 -9.06
CA LEU A 63 17.51 5.91 -10.04
C LEU A 63 18.33 7.11 -9.55
N LEU A 64 18.33 7.39 -8.24
CA LEU A 64 19.16 8.45 -7.66
C LEU A 64 20.67 8.15 -7.79
N THR A 65 21.09 6.88 -7.79
CA THR A 65 22.52 6.53 -7.95
C THR A 65 23.04 6.76 -9.37
N MET A 66 22.17 6.69 -10.39
CA MET A 66 22.52 6.93 -11.79
C MET A 66 22.71 8.41 -12.14
N LYS A 67 22.46 9.33 -11.20
CA LYS A 67 22.44 10.80 -11.39
C LYS A 67 21.75 11.30 -12.69
N PRO A 68 20.53 10.84 -13.06
CA PRO A 68 19.80 11.45 -14.18
C PRO A 68 19.36 12.88 -13.84
N THR A 69 18.82 13.59 -14.83
CA THR A 69 18.13 14.88 -14.56
C THR A 69 16.99 14.68 -13.56
N PRO A 70 16.82 15.56 -12.55
CA PRO A 70 15.83 15.38 -11.49
C PRO A 70 14.41 15.14 -12.00
N GLU A 71 14.04 15.80 -13.10
CA GLU A 71 12.72 15.65 -13.73
C GLU A 71 12.50 14.24 -14.27
N TRP A 72 13.53 13.63 -14.87
CA TRP A 72 13.44 12.28 -15.43
C TRP A 72 13.27 11.21 -14.34
N ILE A 73 13.95 11.37 -13.20
CA ILE A 73 13.84 10.47 -12.04
C ILE A 73 12.40 10.40 -11.56
N TRP A 74 11.78 11.56 -11.29
CA TRP A 74 10.46 11.59 -10.69
C TRP A 74 9.35 11.16 -11.65
N ARG A 75 9.50 11.43 -12.96
CA ARG A 75 8.60 10.91 -13.99
C ARG A 75 8.66 9.39 -14.06
N THR A 76 9.87 8.81 -14.07
CA THR A 76 10.06 7.37 -14.16
C THR A 76 9.56 6.67 -12.90
N CYS A 77 9.84 7.21 -11.71
CA CYS A 77 9.32 6.73 -10.44
C CYS A 77 7.79 6.77 -10.37
N SER A 78 7.17 7.88 -10.81
CA SER A 78 5.71 8.06 -10.79
C SER A 78 5.03 7.13 -11.80
N LEU A 79 5.63 6.94 -12.99
CA LEU A 79 5.14 6.00 -14.00
C LEU A 79 5.23 4.56 -13.50
N PHE A 80 6.36 4.16 -12.93
CA PHE A 80 6.56 2.85 -12.33
C PHE A 80 5.54 2.58 -11.21
N GLY A 81 5.37 3.56 -10.29
CA GLY A 81 4.39 3.48 -9.22
C GLY A 81 2.96 3.34 -9.75
N LEU A 82 2.58 4.12 -10.76
CA LEU A 82 1.24 4.07 -11.34
C LEU A 82 0.95 2.72 -12.01
N LEU A 83 1.90 2.18 -12.79
CA LEU A 83 1.75 0.89 -13.46
C LEU A 83 1.58 -0.27 -12.46
N PHE A 84 2.34 -0.27 -11.36
CA PHE A 84 2.26 -1.31 -10.34
C PHE A 84 1.04 -1.17 -9.40
N GLN A 85 0.52 0.04 -9.21
CA GLN A 85 -0.65 0.29 -8.37
C GLN A 85 -1.98 -0.04 -9.06
N LEU A 86 -2.08 0.09 -10.39
CA LEU A 86 -3.31 -0.19 -11.13
C LEU A 86 -3.87 -1.61 -10.92
N PRO A 87 -3.06 -2.70 -10.99
CA PRO A 87 -3.52 -4.04 -10.68
C PRO A 87 -4.04 -4.17 -9.23
N GLY A 88 -3.36 -3.52 -8.27
CA GLY A 88 -3.75 -3.51 -6.87
C GLY A 88 -5.15 -2.90 -6.67
N VAL A 89 -5.39 -1.74 -7.28
CA VAL A 89 -6.70 -1.07 -7.25
C VAL A 89 -7.78 -1.94 -7.90
N ILE A 90 -7.50 -2.58 -9.03
CA ILE A 90 -8.46 -3.47 -9.72
C ILE A 90 -8.81 -4.67 -8.85
N ILE A 91 -7.83 -5.31 -8.22
CA ILE A 91 -8.04 -6.46 -7.33
C ILE A 91 -8.86 -6.05 -6.10
N VAL A 92 -8.53 -4.92 -5.48
CA VAL A 92 -9.27 -4.38 -4.33
C VAL A 92 -10.70 -4.05 -4.73
N MET A 93 -10.92 -3.32 -5.82
CA MET A 93 -12.28 -3.01 -6.30
C MET A 93 -13.10 -4.26 -6.61
N LYS A 94 -12.50 -5.26 -7.26
CA LYS A 94 -13.19 -6.52 -7.61
C LYS A 94 -13.49 -7.36 -6.37
N SER A 95 -12.58 -7.38 -5.40
CA SER A 95 -12.77 -8.05 -4.11
C SER A 95 -13.83 -7.35 -3.26
N SER A 96 -13.81 -6.02 -3.21
CA SER A 96 -14.77 -5.20 -2.48
C SER A 96 -16.16 -5.24 -3.09
N ARG A 97 -16.33 -5.38 -4.41
CA ARG A 97 -17.65 -5.66 -5.01
C ARG A 97 -18.21 -7.01 -4.55
N LYS A 98 -17.35 -8.00 -4.30
CA LYS A 98 -17.76 -9.31 -3.75
C LYS A 98 -17.94 -9.29 -2.23
N LEU A 99 -17.18 -8.49 -1.49
CA LEU A 99 -17.27 -8.37 -0.03
C LEU A 99 -18.33 -7.36 0.44
N ALA A 100 -18.64 -6.31 -0.31
CA ALA A 100 -19.68 -5.32 0.03
C ALA A 100 -21.08 -5.95 0.09
N ALA A 101 -21.29 -7.08 -0.59
CA ALA A 101 -22.50 -7.88 -0.45
C ALA A 101 -22.58 -8.60 0.92
N HIS A 102 -21.45 -8.83 1.59
CA HIS A 102 -21.35 -9.56 2.87
C HIS A 102 -21.12 -8.63 4.08
N GLU A 103 -20.44 -7.49 3.91
CA GLU A 103 -20.17 -6.47 4.94
C GLU A 103 -21.26 -5.36 5.01
N SER A 104 -22.47 -5.62 4.50
CA SER A 104 -23.57 -4.63 4.48
C SER A 104 -23.98 -4.12 5.88
N ALA A 105 -23.59 -4.82 6.95
CA ALA A 105 -24.08 -4.60 8.32
C ALA A 105 -23.15 -3.86 9.30
N SER A 106 -21.93 -3.42 8.93
CA SER A 106 -20.96 -2.88 9.91
C SER A 106 -20.48 -1.45 9.65
N SER A 107 -20.17 -0.74 10.75
CA SER A 107 -19.73 0.66 10.91
C SER A 107 -18.44 1.07 10.13
N ASN A 108 -17.93 0.22 9.23
CA ASN A 108 -16.66 0.39 8.52
C ASN A 108 -16.78 0.91 7.07
N LYS A 109 -18.00 1.21 6.59
CA LYS A 109 -18.22 1.73 5.22
C LYS A 109 -17.47 3.04 4.98
N LEU A 110 -17.54 3.98 5.93
CA LEU A 110 -16.88 5.28 5.81
C LEU A 110 -15.37 5.13 5.62
N LEU A 111 -14.72 4.31 6.43
CA LEU A 111 -13.28 4.06 6.35
C LEU A 111 -12.90 3.39 5.02
N PHE A 112 -13.69 2.41 4.56
CA PHE A 112 -13.46 1.77 3.27
C PHE A 112 -13.57 2.75 2.10
N TYR A 113 -14.62 3.59 2.06
CA TYR A 113 -14.78 4.62 1.05
C TYR A 113 -13.70 5.70 1.14
N ALA A 114 -13.31 6.12 2.34
CA ALA A 114 -12.25 7.11 2.54
C ALA A 114 -10.91 6.63 1.98
N ILE A 115 -10.50 5.38 2.26
CA ILE A 115 -9.28 4.78 1.68
C ILE A 115 -9.40 4.70 0.16
N GLY A 116 -10.58 4.31 -0.36
CA GLY A 116 -10.81 4.25 -1.80
C GLY A 116 -10.66 5.61 -2.48
N VAL A 117 -11.31 6.66 -1.94
CA VAL A 117 -11.24 8.03 -2.47
C VAL A 117 -9.81 8.57 -2.39
N LEU A 118 -9.14 8.39 -1.25
CA LEU A 118 -7.75 8.82 -1.09
C LEU A 118 -6.81 8.09 -2.05
N GLY A 119 -7.01 6.78 -2.26
CA GLY A 119 -6.23 6.01 -3.23
C GLY A 119 -6.44 6.48 -4.67
N VAL A 120 -7.67 6.84 -5.05
CA VAL A 120 -7.92 7.44 -6.38
C VAL A 120 -7.26 8.82 -6.48
N ALA A 121 -7.36 9.64 -5.43
CA ALA A 121 -6.70 10.94 -5.39
C ALA A 121 -5.18 10.83 -5.52
N THR A 122 -4.55 9.83 -4.90
CA THR A 122 -3.11 9.58 -5.08
C THR A 122 -2.77 9.18 -6.51
N GLN A 123 -3.61 8.40 -7.21
CA GLN A 123 -3.37 8.07 -8.62
C GLN A 123 -3.48 9.30 -9.54
N ILE A 124 -4.49 10.13 -9.33
CA ILE A 124 -4.65 11.39 -10.07
C ILE A 124 -3.43 12.28 -9.85
N LEU A 125 -2.97 12.37 -8.61
CA LEU A 125 -1.80 13.15 -8.27
C LEU A 125 -0.51 12.60 -8.94
N GLN A 126 -0.35 11.27 -9.06
CA GLN A 126 0.76 10.68 -9.83
C GLN A 126 0.70 11.09 -11.30
N LEU A 127 -0.49 11.08 -11.92
CA LEU A 127 -0.65 11.52 -13.31
C LEU A 127 -0.26 13.00 -13.49
N ILE A 128 -0.72 13.86 -12.58
CA ILE A 128 -0.35 15.27 -12.57
C ILE A 128 1.18 15.42 -12.38
N ASN A 129 1.79 14.57 -11.56
CA ASN A 129 3.23 14.57 -11.35
C ASN A 129 4.01 14.22 -12.61
N ILE A 130 3.55 13.22 -13.37
CA ILE A 130 4.17 12.78 -14.64
C ILE A 130 4.08 13.86 -15.73
N VAL A 131 2.94 14.56 -15.80
CA VAL A 131 2.66 15.51 -16.87
C VAL A 131 3.26 16.89 -16.59
N ARG A 132 3.21 17.35 -15.33
CA ARG A 132 3.45 18.77 -15.02
C ARG A 132 4.42 19.03 -13.88
N LEU A 133 4.29 18.33 -12.75
CA LEU A 133 5.02 18.73 -11.53
C LEU A 133 6.47 18.24 -11.56
N ASN A 134 6.72 16.98 -11.94
CA ASN A 134 8.04 16.35 -11.89
C ASN A 134 8.73 16.51 -10.51
N LEU A 135 7.94 16.46 -9.42
CA LEU A 135 8.42 16.65 -8.05
C LEU A 135 8.55 15.31 -7.32
N PHE A 136 9.36 15.31 -6.26
CA PHE A 136 9.54 14.17 -5.37
C PHE A 136 8.31 13.87 -4.50
N TRP A 137 7.70 14.91 -3.92
CA TRP A 137 6.68 14.75 -2.89
C TRP A 137 5.43 13.97 -3.34
N PRO A 138 4.93 14.06 -4.60
CA PRO A 138 3.77 13.28 -5.02
C PRO A 138 4.07 11.79 -5.04
N PHE A 139 5.26 11.41 -5.53
CA PHE A 139 5.75 10.03 -5.50
C PHE A 139 5.87 9.53 -4.06
N PHE A 140 6.50 10.32 -3.20
CA PHE A 140 6.67 9.97 -1.79
C PHE A 140 5.33 9.85 -1.04
N LEU A 141 4.35 10.70 -1.34
CA LEU A 141 3.02 10.64 -0.73
C LEU A 141 2.32 9.32 -1.03
N ALA A 142 2.48 8.76 -2.23
CA ALA A 142 1.92 7.45 -2.55
C ALA A 142 2.57 6.32 -1.74
N ILE A 143 3.88 6.39 -1.48
CA ILE A 143 4.58 5.47 -0.58
C ILE A 143 3.98 5.57 0.83
N VAL A 144 3.87 6.79 1.37
CA VAL A 144 3.28 7.04 2.69
C VAL A 144 1.84 6.51 2.77
N PHE A 145 1.03 6.73 1.73
CA PHE A 145 -0.34 6.23 1.68
C PHE A 145 -0.42 4.70 1.75
N HIS A 146 0.48 3.98 1.07
CA HIS A 146 0.57 2.52 1.17
C HIS A 146 0.97 2.09 2.59
N LEU A 147 1.99 2.72 3.18
CA LEU A 147 2.43 2.40 4.54
C LEU A 147 1.33 2.62 5.57
N MET A 148 0.60 3.74 5.47
CA MET A 148 -0.54 4.04 6.34
C MET A 148 -1.68 3.02 6.17
N THR A 149 -1.99 2.65 4.93
CA THR A 149 -3.00 1.63 4.63
C THR A 149 -2.58 0.26 5.18
N GLY A 150 -1.30 -0.10 5.03
CA GLY A 150 -0.72 -1.32 5.61
C GLY A 150 -0.84 -1.31 7.13
N MET A 151 -0.38 -0.25 7.80
CA MET A 151 -0.48 -0.10 9.26
C MET A 151 -1.93 -0.26 9.74
N LEU A 152 -2.89 0.34 9.05
CA LEU A 152 -4.30 0.21 9.38
C LEU A 152 -4.80 -1.23 9.25
N GLN A 153 -4.38 -1.98 8.23
CA GLN A 153 -4.73 -3.39 8.11
C GLN A 153 -4.10 -4.23 9.21
N PHE A 154 -2.85 -3.95 9.57
CA PHE A 154 -2.18 -4.60 10.69
C PHE A 154 -2.95 -4.37 11.99
N MET A 155 -3.27 -3.12 12.33
CA MET A 155 -4.07 -2.81 13.52
C MET A 155 -5.42 -3.54 13.52
N ARG A 156 -6.10 -3.62 12.37
CA ARG A 156 -7.37 -4.34 12.26
C ARG A 156 -7.23 -5.85 12.41
N MET A 157 -6.13 -6.45 11.98
CA MET A 157 -5.87 -7.88 12.20
C MET A 157 -5.55 -8.21 13.67
N VAL A 158 -4.91 -7.28 14.38
CA VAL A 158 -4.56 -7.45 15.81
C VAL A 158 -5.76 -7.16 16.72
N LEU A 159 -6.52 -6.09 16.44
CA LEU A 159 -7.58 -5.60 17.32
C LEU A 159 -8.95 -6.23 17.07
N LEU A 160 -9.27 -6.66 15.85
CA LEU A 160 -10.55 -7.29 15.56
C LEU A 160 -10.46 -8.79 15.85
N LEU A 161 -11.43 -9.28 16.63
CA LEU A 161 -11.60 -10.71 16.89
C LEU A 161 -11.70 -11.47 15.56
N PRO A 162 -11.09 -12.67 15.45
CA PRO A 162 -11.24 -13.52 14.28
C PRO A 162 -12.73 -13.78 14.02
N GLU A 163 -13.19 -13.53 12.81
CA GLU A 163 -14.56 -13.91 12.43
C GLU A 163 -14.65 -15.43 12.47
N LYS A 164 -15.59 -15.99 13.25
CA LYS A 164 -15.81 -17.43 13.30
C LYS A 164 -16.39 -17.86 11.94
N THR A 165 -15.71 -18.83 11.31
CA THR A 165 -16.11 -19.49 10.06
C THR A 165 -17.46 -20.17 10.17
#